data_AF-A0A227J3K7-F1
#
_entry.id   AF-A0A227J3K7-F1
#
_cell.length_a   1.000
_cell.length_b   1.000
_cell.length_c   1.000
_cell.angle_alpha   90.00
_cell.angle_beta   90.00
_cell.angle_gamma   90.00
#
_symmetry.space_group_name_H-M   'P 1'
#
loop_
_entity.id
_entity.type
_entity.pdbx_description
1 polymer ?
#
loop_
_entity_poly.entity_id
_entity_poly.type
_entity_poly.pdbx_seq_one_letter_code
_entity_poly.pdbx_strand_id
1 'polypeptide(L)' 'MALVIGLTGGIASGKTTVANLFKQQFKIDIVDADIVAREVVEPGTPG' A
#
# COMPACT_ATOMS: atom_id res chain seq x y z
N MET A 1 -11.73 15.66 -3.03
CA MET A 1 -10.31 15.30 -2.83
C MET A 1 -10.23 14.41 -1.60
N ALA A 2 -9.52 13.29 -1.67
CA ALA A 2 -9.28 12.43 -0.52
C ALA A 2 -7.98 12.85 0.20
N LEU A 3 -7.91 12.62 1.51
CA LEU A 3 -6.66 12.74 2.27
C LEU A 3 -5.78 11.52 1.98
N VAL A 4 -4.52 11.75 1.60
CA VAL A 4 -3.55 10.68 1.32
C VAL A 4 -2.44 10.73 2.37
N ILE A 5 -2.15 9.59 2.99
CA ILE A 5 -1.13 9.45 4.03
C ILE A 5 -0.13 8.38 3.59
N GLY A 6 1.15 8.74 3.51
CA GLY A 6 2.21 7.80 3.19
C GLY A 6 2.69 7.03 4.42
N LEU A 7 2.54 5.70 4.42
CA LEU A 7 3.10 4.83 5.45
C LEU A 7 4.47 4.30 5.02
N THR A 8 5.53 4.68 5.74
CA THR A 8 6.91 4.27 5.47
C THR A 8 7.57 3.64 6.71
N GLY A 9 8.76 3.08 6.55
CA GLY A 9 9.51 2.38 7.60
C GLY A 9 10.51 1.38 7.02
N GLY A 10 11.49 0.98 7.85
CA GLY A 10 12.54 0.03 7.46
C GLY A 10 12.04 -1.39 7.19
N ILE A 11 12.96 -2.26 6.77
CA ILE A 11 12.70 -3.70 6.63
C ILE A 11 12.29 -4.27 8.00
N ALA A 12 11.28 -5.15 8.01
CA ALA A 12 10.73 -5.78 9.22
C ALA A 12 10.18 -4.83 10.30
N SER A 13 9.95 -3.54 9.99
CA SER A 13 9.43 -2.57 10.97
C SER A 13 7.92 -2.69 11.26
N GLY A 14 7.24 -3.71 10.73
CA GLY A 14 5.80 -3.92 10.96
C GLY A 14 4.85 -3.03 10.14
N LYS A 15 5.29 -2.43 9.03
CA LYS A 15 4.43 -1.58 8.16
C LYS A 15 3.11 -2.26 7.79
N THR A 16 3.16 -3.51 7.35
CA THR A 16 1.97 -4.30 6.97
C THR A 16 1.00 -4.46 8.14
N THR A 17 1.51 -4.63 9.37
CA THR A 17 0.68 -4.71 10.58
C THR A 17 -0.06 -3.40 10.83
N VAL A 18 0.62 -2.27 10.72
CA VAL A 18 0.02 -0.94 10.90
C VAL A 18 -0.99 -0.63 9.80
N ALA A 19 -0.67 -0.93 8.53
CA ALA A 19 -1.60 -0.77 7.41
C ALA A 19 -2.89 -1.57 7.61
N ASN A 20 -2.77 -2.84 8.03
CA ASN A 20 -3.93 -3.68 8.31
C ASN A 20 -4.76 -3.17 9.48
N LEU A 21 -4.12 -2.62 10.50
CA LEU A 21 -4.81 -2.00 11.63
C LEU A 21 -5.62 -0.77 11.18
N PHE A 22 -5.06 0.07 10.30
CA PHE A 22 -5.80 1.18 9.69
C PHE A 22 -7.03 0.72 8.92
N LYS A 23 -6.88 -0.32 8.11
CA LYS A 23 -7.99 -0.92 7.35
C LYS A 23 -9.07 -1.49 8.26
N GLN A 24 -8.70 -2.24 9.29
CA GLN A 24 -9.65 -2.94 10.16
C GLN A 24 -10.38 -2.00 11.13
N GLN A 25 -9.67 -1.05 11.74
CA GLN A 25 -10.24 -0.19 12.78
C GLN A 25 -10.90 1.06 12.22
N PHE A 26 -10.34 1.64 11.16
CA PHE A 26 -10.79 2.93 10.62
C PHE A 26 -11.40 2.83 9.22
N LYS A 27 -11.45 1.63 8.64
CA LYS A 27 -11.97 1.38 7.28
C LYS A 27 -11.26 2.25 6.22
N ILE A 28 -9.97 2.51 6.44
CA ILE A 28 -9.14 3.26 5.49
C ILE A 28 -8.68 2.31 4.39
N ASP A 29 -8.84 2.75 3.14
CA ASP A 29 -8.33 2.02 1.99
C ASP A 29 -6.81 2.03 1.97
N ILE A 30 -6.22 0.87 1.66
CA ILE A 30 -4.77 0.68 1.60
C ILE A 30 -4.37 0.56 0.14
N VAL A 31 -3.49 1.45 -0.30
CA VAL A 31 -2.82 1.36 -1.61
C VAL A 31 -1.40 0.90 -1.35
N ASP A 32 -1.07 -0.31 -1.79
CA ASP A 32 0.26 -0.90 -1.62
C ASP A 32 1.13 -0.60 -2.85
N ALA A 33 2.19 0.17 -2.65
CA ALA A 33 3.10 0.56 -3.72
C ALA A 33 3.85 -0.64 -4.33
N ASP A 34 4.18 -1.67 -3.53
CA ASP A 34 4.89 -2.84 -4.02
C ASP A 34 4.00 -3.68 -4.95
N ILE A 35 2.69 -3.72 -4.68
CA ILE A 35 1.71 -4.39 -5.55
C ILE A 35 1.56 -3.61 -6.85
N VAL A 36 1.29 -2.31 -6.77
CA VAL A 36 1.11 -1.46 -7.95
C VAL A 36 2.35 -1.47 -8.85
N ALA A 37 3.55 -1.45 -8.26
CA ALA A 37 4.80 -1.52 -9.02
C ALA A 37 4.98 -2.84 -9.78
N ARG A 38 4.36 -3.93 -9.33
CA ARG A 38 4.34 -5.22 -10.06
C ARG A 38 3.26 -5.23 -11.14
N GLU A 39 2.07 -4.73 -10.82
CA GLU A 39 0.94 -4.67 -11.75
C GLU A 39 1.28 -3.87 -13.01
N VAL A 40 1.97 -2.73 -12.86
CA VAL A 40 2.33 -1.87 -14.02
C VAL A 40 3.29 -2.53 -15.01
N VAL A 41 4.03 -3.57 -14.61
CA VAL A 41 4.97 -4.29 -15.47
C VAL A 41 4.47 -5.69 -15.87
N GLU A 42 3.20 -6.02 -15.61
CA GLU A 42 2.63 -7.30 -16.01
C GLU A 42 2.63 -7.48 -17.55
N PRO A 43 2.74 -8.71 -18.06
CA PRO A 43 2.69 -8.95 -19.50
C PRO A 43 1.43 -8.35 -20.14
N GLY A 44 1.63 -7.48 -21.14
CA GLY A 44 0.53 -6.81 -21.85
C GLY A 44 0.13 -5.45 -21.28
N THR A 45 0.74 -5.00 -20.19
CA THR A 45 0.67 -3.59 -19.77
C THR A 45 1.67 -2.76 -20.59
N PRO A 46 1.49 -1.42 -20.64
CA PRO A 46 2.42 -0.54 -21.36
C PRO A 46 3.86 -0.56 -20.84
N GLY A 47 4.06 -0.95 -19.56
CA GLY A 47 5.36 -0.91 -18.89
C GLY A 47 5.97 0.49 -18.89
#